data_AF-A0A194PRH5-F1
#
_entry.id   AF-A0A194PRH5-F1
#
_cell.length_a   1.000
_cell.length_b   1.000
_cell.length_c   1.000
_cell.angle_alpha   90.00
_cell.angle_beta   90.00
_cell.angle_gamma   90.00
#
_symmetry.space_group_name_H-M   'P 1'
#
loop_
_entity.id
_entity.type
_entity.pdbx_description
1 polymer ?
#
loop_
_entity_poly.entity_id
_entity_poly.type
_entity_poly.pdbx_seq_one_letter_code
_entity_poly.pdbx_strand_id
1 'polypeptide(L)'
;MEGECVGGFGRWQVRLATLLALPVLLTGLYGTNYVFLAANTPYRCHISECEDNGTLEAVSPSSWSPDWANFALPADDACSRHPAVSDACDQDSFDNTSSVMCDSFVYLEHRSIVAEVH
;
A
#
# COMPACT_ATOMS: atom_id res chain seq x y z
N MET A 1 -25.14 -37.67 -29.40
CA MET A 1 -24.74 -36.54 -28.54
C MET A 1 -25.38 -35.31 -29.13
N GLU A 2 -26.46 -34.92 -28.47
CA GLU A 2 -27.36 -33.84 -28.84
C GLU A 2 -26.65 -32.48 -28.76
N GLY A 3 -27.03 -31.58 -29.65
CA GLY A 3 -26.54 -30.20 -29.73
C GLY A 3 -27.53 -29.41 -30.58
N GLU A 4 -28.69 -29.16 -30.00
CA GLU A 4 -29.89 -28.67 -30.65
C GLU A 4 -29.70 -27.27 -31.26
N CYS A 5 -30.37 -27.07 -32.39
CA CYS A 5 -30.49 -25.79 -33.09
C CYS A 5 -31.27 -24.77 -32.21
N VAL A 6 -30.73 -23.59 -31.95
CA VAL A 6 -31.54 -22.42 -31.54
C VAL A 6 -31.20 -21.23 -32.45
N GLY A 7 -32.26 -20.69 -33.05
CA GLY A 7 -32.24 -19.73 -34.16
C GLY A 7 -31.52 -18.41 -33.88
N GLY A 8 -31.22 -17.72 -34.98
CA GLY A 8 -30.40 -16.50 -35.02
C GLY A 8 -30.72 -15.48 -33.94
N PHE A 9 -29.66 -14.94 -33.33
CA PHE A 9 -29.70 -13.88 -32.34
C PHE A 9 -30.45 -12.65 -32.88
N GLY A 10 -31.72 -12.51 -32.51
CA GLY A 10 -32.49 -11.30 -32.79
C GLY A 10 -31.95 -10.10 -32.01
N ARG A 11 -32.09 -8.88 -32.55
CA ARG A 11 -31.65 -7.61 -31.90
C ARG A 11 -32.14 -7.46 -30.45
N TRP A 12 -33.30 -8.05 -30.14
CA TRP A 12 -33.88 -8.06 -28.81
C TRP A 12 -33.16 -9.00 -27.83
N GLN A 13 -32.72 -10.18 -28.30
CA GLN A 13 -31.97 -11.10 -27.46
C GLN A 13 -30.56 -10.58 -27.15
N VAL A 14 -29.91 -9.90 -28.11
CA VAL A 14 -28.64 -9.20 -27.86
C VAL A 14 -28.81 -8.13 -26.78
N ARG A 15 -29.87 -7.32 -26.84
CA ARG A 15 -30.15 -6.26 -25.85
C ARG A 15 -30.39 -6.83 -24.45
N LEU A 16 -31.17 -7.90 -24.36
CA LEU A 16 -31.46 -8.53 -23.07
C LEU A 16 -30.20 -9.20 -22.49
N ALA A 17 -29.42 -9.88 -23.33
CA ALA A 17 -28.14 -10.47 -22.91
C ALA A 17 -27.13 -9.40 -22.45
N THR A 18 -27.05 -8.25 -23.13
CA THR A 18 -26.18 -7.14 -22.70
C THR A 18 -26.66 -6.50 -21.40
N LEU A 19 -27.98 -6.30 -21.22
CA LEU A 19 -28.55 -5.82 -19.97
C LEU A 19 -28.29 -6.76 -18.79
N LEU A 20 -28.30 -8.08 -19.01
CA LEU A 20 -27.98 -9.08 -18.00
C LEU A 20 -26.47 -9.21 -17.72
N ALA A 21 -25.63 -9.00 -18.73
CA ALA A 21 -24.17 -9.02 -18.56
C ALA A 21 -23.67 -7.80 -17.79
N LEU A 22 -24.32 -6.65 -17.93
CA LEU A 22 -23.93 -5.38 -17.31
C LEU A 22 -23.74 -5.48 -15.77
N PRO A 23 -24.71 -5.99 -14.98
CA PRO A 23 -24.52 -6.14 -13.53
C PRO A 23 -23.40 -7.12 -13.18
N VAL A 24 -23.23 -8.21 -13.93
CA VAL A 24 -22.14 -9.19 -13.72
C VAL A 24 -20.77 -8.52 -13.93
N LEU A 25 -20.62 -7.76 -15.01
CA LEU A 25 -19.40 -7.01 -15.30
C LEU A 25 -19.12 -5.95 -14.24
N LEU A 26 -20.12 -5.18 -13.81
CA LEU A 26 -19.97 -4.18 -12.76
C LEU A 26 -19.55 -4.82 -11.42
N THR A 27 -20.13 -5.97 -11.05
CA THR A 27 -19.71 -6.69 -9.83
C THR A 27 -18.28 -7.20 -9.93
N GLY A 28 -17.87 -7.71 -11.10
CA GLY A 28 -16.49 -8.13 -11.34
C GLY A 28 -15.51 -6.96 -11.24
N LEU A 29 -15.81 -5.84 -11.90
CA LEU A 29 -14.99 -4.62 -11.87
C LEU A 29 -14.85 -4.05 -10.46
N TYR A 30 -15.95 -4.05 -9.69
CA TYR A 30 -15.92 -3.60 -8.30
C TYR A 30 -15.03 -4.52 -7.44
N GLY A 31 -15.15 -5.84 -7.61
CA GLY A 31 -14.29 -6.80 -6.94
C GLY A 31 -12.81 -6.63 -7.29
N THR A 32 -12.49 -6.41 -8.57
CA THR A 32 -11.10 -6.17 -9.00
C THR A 32 -10.54 -4.86 -8.45
N ASN A 33 -11.32 -3.78 -8.45
CA ASN A 33 -10.89 -2.50 -7.85
C ASN A 33 -10.57 -2.67 -6.37
N TYR A 34 -11.37 -3.43 -5.63
CA TYR A 34 -11.10 -3.70 -4.22
C TYR A 34 -9.76 -4.42 -4.03
N VAL A 35 -9.44 -5.42 -4.85
CA VAL A 35 -8.16 -6.15 -4.75
C VAL A 35 -6.95 -5.24 -5.04
N PHE A 36 -7.05 -4.34 -6.01
CA PHE A 36 -5.96 -3.41 -6.34
C PHE A 36 -5.85 -2.22 -5.36
N LEU A 37 -6.96 -1.76 -4.79
CA LEU A 37 -6.98 -0.64 -3.83
C LEU A 37 -6.70 -1.09 -2.38
N ALA A 38 -7.04 -2.31 -2.00
CA ALA A 38 -6.92 -2.80 -0.62
C ALA A 38 -5.49 -3.21 -0.23
N ALA A 39 -4.55 -3.22 -1.18
CA ALA A 39 -3.15 -3.46 -0.87
C ALA A 39 -2.49 -2.21 -0.25
N ASN A 40 -3.01 -1.74 0.89
CA ASN A 40 -2.35 -0.73 1.70
C ASN A 40 -1.23 -1.39 2.48
N THR A 41 -0.03 -1.37 1.92
CA THR A 41 1.17 -1.80 2.64
C THR A 41 1.50 -0.77 3.72
N PRO A 42 1.71 -1.18 4.97
CA PRO A 42 2.17 -0.24 5.99
C PRO A 42 3.56 0.27 5.59
N TYR A 43 3.68 1.59 5.61
CA TYR A 43 4.89 2.33 5.31
C TYR A 43 5.23 3.24 6.48
N ARG A 44 6.51 3.57 6.62
CA ARG A 44 7.01 4.52 7.59
C ARG A 44 8.10 5.38 6.98
N CYS A 45 8.47 6.47 7.64
CA CYS A 45 9.63 7.25 7.25
C CYS A 45 10.93 6.50 7.48
N HIS A 46 11.86 6.63 6.54
CA HIS A 46 13.24 6.18 6.71
C HIS A 46 14.01 7.20 7.56
N ILE A 47 14.79 6.70 8.51
CA ILE A 47 15.61 7.53 9.39
C ILE A 47 17.08 7.21 9.15
N SER A 48 17.75 8.09 8.39
CA SER A 48 19.15 7.97 8.01
C SER A 48 20.12 7.79 9.17
N GLU A 49 19.79 8.33 10.35
CA GLU A 49 20.66 8.28 11.52
C GLU A 49 20.67 6.90 12.19
N CYS A 50 19.64 6.08 11.95
CA CYS A 50 19.42 4.82 12.64
C CYS A 50 19.26 3.60 11.74
N GLU A 51 19.02 3.84 10.45
CA GLU A 51 18.85 2.80 9.46
C GLU A 51 19.89 2.96 8.35
N ASP A 52 20.60 1.88 8.02
CA ASP A 52 21.49 1.85 6.87
C ASP A 52 20.70 1.99 5.56
N ASN A 53 21.29 2.61 4.53
CA ASN A 53 20.71 2.73 3.18
C ASN A 53 20.28 1.39 2.55
N GLY A 54 20.73 0.25 3.07
CA GLY A 54 20.33 -1.09 2.63
C GLY A 54 18.94 -1.53 3.10
N THR A 55 18.27 -0.81 4.00
CA THR A 55 16.92 -1.13 4.50
C THR A 55 15.79 -0.48 3.71
N LEU A 56 16.12 0.30 2.67
CA LEU A 56 15.14 0.89 1.76
C LEU A 56 14.35 -0.19 0.98
N GLU A 57 14.90 -1.40 0.82
CA GLU A 57 14.33 -2.52 0.04
C GLU A 57 13.41 -3.46 0.87
N ALA A 58 12.61 -2.88 1.74
CA ALA A 58 11.69 -3.53 2.68
C ALA A 58 12.32 -4.23 3.88
N VAL A 59 11.68 -4.03 5.03
CA VAL A 59 12.15 -4.49 6.32
C VAL A 59 11.29 -5.63 6.82
N SER A 60 11.92 -6.72 7.27
CA SER A 60 11.20 -7.85 7.85
C SER A 60 10.33 -7.44 9.06
N PRO A 61 9.22 -8.13 9.36
CA PRO A 61 8.34 -7.78 10.47
C PRO A 61 9.04 -7.69 11.83
N SER A 62 10.10 -8.48 12.02
CA SER A 62 10.94 -8.47 13.23
C SER A 62 11.77 -7.19 13.40
N SER A 63 12.03 -6.47 12.32
CA SER A 63 12.84 -5.25 12.30
C SER A 63 12.01 -4.00 12.01
N TRP A 64 10.67 -4.14 11.94
CA TRP A 64 9.77 -3.05 11.62
C TRP A 64 9.65 -2.00 12.73
N SER A 65 9.73 -2.40 14.00
CA SER A 65 9.51 -1.53 15.16
C SER A 65 10.67 -1.60 16.15
N PRO A 66 11.85 -1.06 15.82
CA PRO A 66 12.95 -0.92 16.76
C PRO A 66 12.63 0.09 17.87
N ASP A 67 13.40 0.07 18.95
CA ASP A 67 13.12 0.89 20.14
C ASP A 67 13.10 2.40 19.84
N TRP A 68 13.97 2.87 18.93
CA TRP A 68 14.03 4.26 18.49
C TRP A 68 12.77 4.71 17.73
N ALA A 69 12.00 3.79 17.13
CA ALA A 69 10.85 4.14 16.31
C ALA A 69 9.75 4.85 17.12
N ASN A 70 9.65 4.54 18.42
CA ASN A 70 8.69 5.16 19.32
C ASN A 70 8.96 6.66 19.58
N PHE A 71 10.19 7.10 19.37
CA PHE A 71 10.61 8.48 19.63
C PHE A 71 10.85 9.27 18.34
N ALA A 72 11.29 8.59 17.29
CA ALA A 72 11.60 9.21 16.01
C ALA A 72 10.36 9.37 15.10
N LEU A 73 9.34 8.51 15.25
CA LEU A 73 8.11 8.58 14.47
C LEU A 73 6.90 8.95 15.36
N PRO A 74 6.07 9.92 14.92
CA PRO A 74 4.81 10.21 15.58
C PRO A 74 3.80 9.07 15.38
N ALA A 75 3.00 8.78 16.41
CA ALA A 75 2.05 7.66 16.40
C ALA A 75 0.88 7.85 15.41
N ASP A 76 0.50 9.10 15.13
CA ASP A 76 -0.67 9.43 14.30
C ASP A 76 -0.30 9.75 12.83
N ASP A 77 0.97 10.01 12.51
CA ASP A 77 1.38 10.51 11.17
C ASP A 77 2.55 9.73 10.56
N ALA A 78 2.26 8.81 9.63
CA ALA A 78 3.27 8.03 8.90
C ALA A 78 4.09 8.83 7.86
N CYS A 79 3.69 10.06 7.58
CA CYS A 79 4.33 10.94 6.58
C CYS A 79 5.32 11.94 7.18
N SER A 80 5.43 11.98 8.51
CA SER A 80 6.28 12.92 9.22
C SER A 80 7.21 12.20 10.18
N ARG A 81 8.35 12.82 10.47
CA ARG A 81 9.32 12.34 11.44
C ARG A 81 9.75 13.48 12.36
N HIS A 82 10.24 13.13 13.54
CA HIS A 82 10.94 14.08 14.39
C HIS A 82 12.35 14.33 13.84
N PRO A 83 12.80 15.59 13.75
CA PRO A 83 14.13 15.88 13.26
C PRO A 83 15.18 15.37 14.27
N ALA A 84 16.25 14.80 13.72
CA ALA A 84 17.40 14.38 14.52
C ALA A 84 18.21 15.60 14.96
N VAL A 85 18.54 15.65 16.25
CA VAL A 85 19.41 16.64 16.88
C VAL A 85 20.85 16.12 16.94
N SER A 86 21.03 14.80 16.96
CA SER A 86 22.32 14.12 16.94
C SER A 86 22.26 12.80 16.16
N ASP A 87 23.42 12.30 15.73
CA ASP A 87 23.56 11.04 14.96
C ASP A 87 23.44 9.78 15.86
N ALA A 88 22.77 9.89 17.00
CA ALA A 88 22.53 8.79 17.93
C ALA A 88 21.08 8.29 17.81
N CYS A 89 20.82 7.06 18.23
CA CYS A 89 19.50 6.43 18.16
C CYS A 89 18.87 6.28 19.54
N ASP A 90 18.90 7.37 20.32
CA ASP A 90 18.41 7.42 21.68
C ASP A 90 17.25 8.42 21.80
N GLN A 91 16.51 8.38 22.90
CA GLN A 91 15.36 9.28 23.09
C GLN A 91 15.74 10.77 23.03
N ASP A 92 16.94 11.13 23.47
CA ASP A 92 17.43 12.52 23.53
C ASP A 92 17.94 13.04 22.17
N SER A 93 18.06 12.18 21.15
CA SER A 93 18.55 12.57 19.83
C SER A 93 17.46 13.05 18.89
N PHE A 94 16.18 13.03 19.28
CA PHE A 94 15.06 13.47 18.47
C PHE A 94 14.29 14.61 19.16
N ASP A 95 13.96 15.65 18.40
CA ASP A 95 13.12 16.75 18.89
C ASP A 95 11.63 16.41 18.73
N ASN A 96 10.97 16.04 19.83
CA ASN A 96 9.55 15.73 19.85
C ASN A 96 8.64 16.98 19.75
N THR A 97 9.21 18.19 19.75
CA THR A 97 8.41 19.43 19.64
C THR A 97 8.12 19.85 18.21
N SER A 98 8.93 19.38 17.26
CA SER A 98 8.80 19.71 15.84
C SER A 98 8.66 18.43 15.00
N SER A 99 7.90 18.53 13.91
CA SER A 99 7.76 17.46 12.93
C SER A 99 8.14 17.96 11.55
N VAL A 100 8.88 17.14 10.81
CA VAL A 100 9.33 17.42 9.45
C VAL A 100 8.78 16.37 8.49
N MET A 101 8.54 16.77 7.24
CA MET A 101 8.15 15.84 6.18
C MET A 101 9.29 14.87 5.88
N CYS A 102 8.95 13.64 5.53
CA CYS A 102 9.93 12.61 5.23
C CYS A 102 10.38 12.65 3.78
N ASP A 103 11.69 12.53 3.56
CA ASP A 103 12.30 12.51 2.22
C ASP A 103 12.22 11.11 1.58
N SER A 104 12.25 10.06 2.41
CA SER A 104 12.29 8.65 1.98
C SER A 104 11.45 7.77 2.89
N PHE A 105 10.94 6.67 2.35
CA PHE A 105 10.00 5.77 3.01
C PHE A 105 10.48 4.31 2.97
N VAL A 106 10.13 3.56 4.01
CA VAL A 106 10.39 2.13 4.16
C VAL A 106 9.06 1.38 4.22
N TYR A 107 8.96 0.27 3.50
CA TYR A 107 7.76 -0.58 3.43
C TYR A 107 7.96 -1.88 4.20
N LEU A 108 6.92 -2.38 4.86
CA LEU A 108 6.98 -3.64 5.62
C LEU A 108 7.08 -4.86 4.69
N GLU A 109 6.46 -4.77 3.52
CA GLU A 109 6.32 -5.92 2.61
C GLU A 109 6.44 -5.44 1.16
N HIS A 110 7.26 -6.12 0.36
CA HIS A 110 7.46 -5.85 -1.06
C HIS A 110 6.33 -6.36 -1.97
N ARG A 111 5.25 -6.93 -1.41
CA ARG A 111 4.16 -7.57 -2.18
C ARG A 111 3.07 -6.59 -2.65
N SER A 112 3.39 -5.30 -2.76
CA SER A 112 2.47 -4.32 -3.33
C SER A 112 3.10 -3.65 -4.53
N ILE A 113 2.27 -3.43 -5.55
CA ILE A 113 2.63 -2.64 -6.73
C ILE A 113 3.25 -1.29 -6.35
N VAL A 114 2.86 -0.70 -5.23
CA VAL A 114 3.43 0.58 -4.75
C VAL A 114 4.89 0.46 -4.35
N ALA A 115 5.33 -0.70 -3.84
CA ALA A 115 6.70 -0.94 -3.40
C ALA A 115 7.64 -1.34 -4.54
N GLU A 116 7.14 -1.65 -5.75
CA GLU A 116 7.95 -2.11 -6.88
C GLU A 116 8.13 -1.07 -8.00
N VAL A 117 7.50 0.11 -7.90
CA VAL A 117 7.60 1.21 -8.88
C VAL A 117 8.39 2.44 -8.41
N HIS A 118 9.21 2.31 -7.36
CA HIS A 118 10.16 3.34 -6.91
C HIS A 118 11.60 2.88 -7.18
#